data_AF-A0A662VZ43-F1
#
_entry.id   AF-A0A662VZ43-F1
#
_cell.length_a   1.000
_cell.length_b   1.000
_cell.length_c   1.000
_cell.angle_alpha   90.00
_cell.angle_beta   90.00
_cell.angle_gamma   90.00
#
_symmetry.space_group_name_H-M   'P 1'
#
loop_
_entity.id
_entity.type
_entity.pdbx_description
1 polymer ?
#
loop_
_entity_poly.entity_id
_entity_poly.type
_entity_poly.pdbx_seq_one_letter_code
_entity_poly.pdbx_strand_id
1 'polypeptide(L)'
;EGFVQYTLYTLKQLRNSNFKIVLLDLGGLPSAENREILKHCDAVILLVREDKQEIVEKWKQLISEINIRCIGEIESSMEGQGQSNIEISDKIQGRLVSLDRQGIPEQTSKEIQKISEFLLGYTGARVKEQSTVKFKIHVDEREELKLIFVDITILANGGIIKPAELEELVNAVNIPITKADRGVVISGRLPVWAFSALVHKFHPFKWLGTWDPRLQGAVVVASHDPTVKIGEVVPCAPPTEK
;
A
#
# COMPACT_ATOMS: atom_id res chain seq x y z
N GLU A 1 14.77 -4.54 -22.58
CA GLU A 1 15.71 -5.52 -21.97
C GLU A 1 15.87 -5.43 -20.45
N GLY A 2 16.43 -4.36 -19.87
CA GLY A 2 16.69 -4.29 -18.42
C GLY A 2 15.44 -4.37 -17.52
N PHE A 3 14.33 -3.76 -17.95
CA PHE A 3 13.05 -3.81 -17.22
C PHE A 3 12.51 -5.23 -17.08
N VAL A 4 12.47 -6.00 -18.18
CA VAL A 4 11.97 -7.38 -18.18
C VAL A 4 12.84 -8.25 -17.28
N GLN A 5 14.16 -8.19 -17.43
CA GLN A 5 15.07 -8.98 -16.60
C GLN A 5 14.91 -8.67 -15.11
N TYR A 6 14.77 -7.39 -14.75
CA TYR A 6 14.52 -6.97 -13.38
C TYR A 6 13.18 -7.50 -12.85
N THR A 7 12.11 -7.39 -13.64
CA THR A 7 10.77 -7.89 -13.28
C THR A 7 10.79 -9.41 -13.09
N LEU A 8 11.41 -10.15 -14.01
CA LEU A 8 11.54 -11.61 -13.91
C LEU A 8 12.36 -12.04 -12.69
N TYR A 9 13.47 -11.35 -12.42
CA TYR A 9 14.26 -11.59 -11.21
C TYR A 9 13.41 -11.35 -9.95
N THR A 10 12.69 -10.23 -9.91
CA THR A 10 11.81 -9.87 -8.78
C THR A 10 10.72 -10.92 -8.57
N LEU A 11 10.03 -11.35 -9.64
CA LEU A 11 9.02 -12.41 -9.57
C LEU A 11 9.58 -13.72 -9.03
N LYS A 12 10.81 -14.09 -9.44
CA LYS A 12 11.48 -15.29 -8.93
C LYS A 12 11.76 -15.20 -7.43
N GLN A 13 12.13 -14.02 -6.92
CA GLN A 13 12.32 -13.81 -5.49
C GLN A 13 11.00 -13.83 -4.73
N LEU A 14 9.96 -13.17 -5.27
CA LEU A 14 8.63 -13.13 -4.65
C LEU A 14 7.99 -14.52 -4.57
N ARG A 15 8.22 -15.40 -5.54
CA ARG A 15 7.76 -16.80 -5.47
C ARG A 15 8.30 -17.59 -4.28
N ASN A 16 9.47 -17.20 -3.76
CA ASN A 16 10.09 -17.82 -2.58
C ASN A 16 9.74 -17.08 -1.27
N SER A 17 8.83 -16.11 -1.32
CA SER A 17 8.41 -15.32 -0.16
C SER A 17 7.07 -15.80 0.40
N ASN A 18 6.69 -15.27 1.56
CA ASN A 18 5.41 -15.59 2.21
C ASN A 18 4.23 -14.74 1.70
N PHE A 19 4.38 -13.98 0.61
CA PHE A 19 3.27 -13.22 0.04
C PHE A 19 2.24 -14.16 -0.58
N LYS A 20 0.98 -14.05 -0.14
CA LYS A 20 -0.12 -14.90 -0.62
C LYS A 20 -0.74 -14.42 -1.93
N ILE A 21 -0.65 -13.13 -2.21
CA ILE A 21 -1.08 -12.49 -3.46
C ILE A 21 0.01 -11.50 -3.86
N VAL A 22 0.38 -11.52 -5.13
CA VAL A 22 1.23 -10.51 -5.75
C VAL A 22 0.46 -9.92 -6.91
N LEU A 23 0.20 -8.61 -6.86
CA LEU A 23 -0.40 -7.88 -7.98
C LEU A 23 0.72 -7.25 -8.79
N LEU A 24 0.71 -7.51 -10.09
CA LEU A 24 1.65 -6.97 -11.05
C LEU A 24 0.91 -6.01 -11.99
N ASP A 25 1.35 -4.76 -12.02
CA ASP A 25 0.83 -3.76 -12.97
C ASP A 25 1.55 -3.93 -14.32
N LEU A 26 0.77 -4.25 -15.35
CA LEU A 26 1.23 -4.38 -16.74
C LEU A 26 0.42 -3.42 -17.61
N GLY A 27 1.12 -2.57 -18.36
CA GLY A 27 0.51 -1.56 -19.22
C GLY A 27 1.15 -1.48 -20.59
N GLY A 28 0.70 -0.50 -21.38
CA GLY A 28 1.16 -0.27 -22.74
C GLY A 28 0.54 -1.20 -23.79
N LEU A 29 1.14 -1.22 -24.98
CA LEU A 29 0.73 -2.13 -26.05
C LEU A 29 1.21 -3.56 -25.76
N PRO A 30 0.43 -4.61 -26.10
CA PRO A 30 0.89 -5.99 -26.04
C PRO A 30 2.22 -6.18 -26.77
N SER A 31 3.17 -6.83 -26.11
CA SER A 31 4.55 -6.94 -26.59
C SER A 31 5.16 -8.31 -26.25
N ALA A 32 6.29 -8.63 -26.87
CA ALA A 32 7.07 -9.82 -26.50
C ALA A 32 7.57 -9.74 -25.05
N GLU A 33 7.89 -8.53 -24.56
CA GLU A 33 8.27 -8.31 -23.17
C GLU A 33 7.11 -8.66 -22.21
N ASN A 34 5.88 -8.24 -22.53
CA ASN A 34 4.69 -8.59 -21.75
C ASN A 34 4.43 -10.10 -21.77
N ARG A 35 4.66 -10.77 -22.91
CA ARG A 35 4.56 -12.23 -23.02
C ARG A 35 5.47 -12.93 -22.04
N GLU A 36 6.75 -12.54 -21.99
CA GLU A 36 7.71 -13.20 -21.10
C GLU A 36 7.34 -13.01 -19.64
N ILE A 37 6.83 -11.84 -19.25
CA ILE A 37 6.40 -11.60 -17.88
C ILE A 37 5.14 -12.43 -17.55
N LEU A 38 4.13 -12.45 -18.43
CA LEU A 38 2.87 -13.16 -18.20
C LEU A 38 3.05 -14.67 -18.03
N LYS A 39 4.07 -15.30 -18.63
CA LYS A 39 4.39 -16.73 -18.42
C LYS A 39 4.69 -17.08 -16.96
N HIS A 40 5.00 -16.09 -16.12
CA HIS A 40 5.27 -16.26 -14.70
C HIS A 40 4.07 -15.95 -13.80
N CYS A 41 2.93 -15.53 -14.37
CA CYS A 41 1.70 -15.21 -13.65
C CYS A 41 0.71 -16.37 -13.71
N ASP A 42 -0.12 -16.51 -12.67
CA ASP A 42 -1.13 -17.56 -12.58
C ASP A 42 -2.48 -17.14 -13.21
N ALA A 43 -2.75 -15.84 -13.21
CA ALA A 43 -4.00 -15.27 -13.72
C ALA A 43 -3.82 -13.81 -14.16
N VAL A 44 -4.80 -13.29 -14.91
CA VAL A 44 -4.87 -11.90 -15.35
C VAL A 44 -6.25 -11.30 -15.09
N ILE A 45 -6.27 -10.02 -14.71
CA ILE A 45 -7.46 -9.15 -14.76
C ILE A 45 -7.20 -8.13 -15.86
N LEU A 46 -8.09 -8.06 -16.84
CA LEU A 46 -7.97 -7.12 -17.95
C LEU A 46 -8.74 -5.84 -17.62
N LEU A 47 -8.04 -4.71 -17.60
CA LEU A 47 -8.68 -3.39 -17.54
C LEU A 47 -8.96 -2.92 -18.97
N VAL A 48 -10.24 -2.78 -19.32
CA VAL A 48 -10.68 -2.40 -20.65
C VAL A 48 -11.15 -0.95 -20.69
N ARG A 49 -10.94 -0.31 -21.83
CA ARG A 49 -11.47 1.02 -22.13
C ARG A 49 -12.31 0.93 -23.38
N GLU A 50 -13.53 1.45 -23.32
CA GLU A 50 -14.47 1.41 -24.45
C GLU A 50 -13.88 2.06 -25.70
N ASP A 51 -13.12 3.15 -25.55
CA ASP A 51 -12.49 3.90 -26.65
C ASP A 51 -11.23 3.24 -27.24
N LYS A 52 -10.79 2.08 -26.71
CA LYS A 52 -9.55 1.39 -27.10
C LYS A 52 -9.74 -0.09 -27.42
N GLN A 53 -10.88 -0.45 -28.03
CA GLN A 53 -11.20 -1.84 -28.39
C GLN A 53 -10.09 -2.57 -29.17
N GLU A 54 -9.42 -1.89 -30.11
CA GLU A 54 -8.32 -2.51 -30.87
C GLU A 54 -7.16 -2.97 -29.97
N ILE A 55 -6.84 -2.21 -28.93
CA ILE A 55 -5.78 -2.57 -27.97
C ILE A 55 -6.25 -3.70 -27.06
N VAL A 56 -7.53 -3.66 -26.65
CA VAL A 56 -8.17 -4.72 -25.84
C VAL A 56 -8.11 -6.06 -26.57
N GLU A 57 -8.46 -6.11 -27.86
CA GLU A 57 -8.42 -7.34 -28.65
C GLU A 57 -7.01 -7.89 -28.80
N LYS A 58 -5.99 -7.02 -28.97
CA LYS A 58 -4.58 -7.47 -28.99
C LYS A 58 -4.16 -8.08 -27.65
N TRP A 59 -4.64 -7.54 -26.52
CA TRP A 59 -4.40 -8.13 -25.20
C TRP A 59 -5.11 -9.49 -25.04
N LYS A 60 -6.38 -9.59 -25.47
CA LYS A 60 -7.14 -10.85 -25.45
C LYS A 60 -6.46 -11.92 -26.30
N GLN A 61 -5.95 -11.56 -27.48
CA GLN A 61 -5.18 -12.47 -28.31
C GLN A 61 -3.91 -12.96 -27.60
N LEU A 62 -3.10 -12.06 -27.03
CA LEU A 62 -1.89 -12.43 -26.30
C LEU A 62 -2.18 -13.36 -25.11
N ILE A 63 -3.23 -13.07 -24.34
CA ILE A 63 -3.68 -13.89 -23.21
C ILE A 63 -4.08 -15.30 -23.68
N SER A 64 -4.84 -15.38 -24.77
CA SER A 64 -5.26 -16.65 -25.38
C SER A 64 -4.06 -17.49 -25.85
N GLU A 65 -3.10 -16.86 -26.53
CA GLU A 65 -1.89 -17.53 -27.02
C GLU A 65 -1.00 -18.08 -25.91
N ILE A 66 -0.97 -17.44 -24.75
CA ILE A 66 -0.23 -17.89 -23.56
C ILE A 66 -1.02 -18.95 -22.78
N ASN A 67 -2.34 -19.05 -23.00
CA ASN A 67 -3.27 -19.87 -22.23
C ASN A 67 -3.24 -19.53 -20.73
N ILE A 68 -3.11 -18.25 -20.39
CA ILE A 68 -3.20 -17.77 -19.00
C ILE A 68 -4.67 -17.54 -18.62
N ARG A 69 -5.04 -17.91 -17.40
CA ARG A 69 -6.41 -17.77 -16.91
C ARG A 69 -6.79 -16.30 -16.76
N CYS A 70 -7.76 -15.84 -17.56
CA CYS A 70 -8.39 -14.53 -17.33
C CYS A 70 -9.48 -14.66 -16.25
N ILE A 71 -9.25 -14.04 -15.09
CA ILE A 71 -10.17 -14.07 -13.93
C ILE A 71 -11.04 -12.81 -13.84
N GLY A 72 -10.83 -11.83 -14.71
CA GLY A 72 -11.68 -10.65 -14.76
C GLY A 72 -11.47 -9.77 -15.98
N GLU A 73 -12.53 -9.10 -16.41
CA GLU A 73 -12.53 -8.06 -17.43
C GLU A 73 -13.35 -6.88 -16.88
N ILE A 74 -12.67 -5.79 -16.57
CA ILE A 74 -13.27 -4.63 -15.89
C ILE A 74 -13.12 -3.42 -16.79
N GLU A 75 -14.25 -2.82 -17.16
CA GLU A 75 -14.24 -1.54 -17.84
C GLU A 75 -13.85 -0.43 -16.87
N SER A 76 -12.83 0.34 -17.23
CA SER A 76 -12.29 1.41 -16.38
C SER A 76 -12.41 2.75 -17.09
N SER A 77 -13.13 3.69 -16.48
CA SER A 77 -13.18 5.08 -16.94
C SER A 77 -12.66 6.04 -15.86
N MET A 78 -11.77 6.95 -16.27
CA MET A 78 -11.29 8.03 -15.39
C MET A 78 -12.36 9.12 -15.19
N GLU A 79 -13.08 9.46 -16.26
CA GLU A 79 -14.09 10.52 -16.31
C GLU A 79 -15.39 9.91 -16.85
N GLY A 80 -16.18 9.31 -15.96
CA GLY A 80 -17.41 8.61 -16.34
C GLY A 80 -18.64 9.22 -15.68
N GLN A 81 -19.69 9.47 -16.48
CA GLN A 81 -21.04 9.56 -15.95
C GLN A 81 -21.55 8.13 -15.70
N GLY A 82 -22.03 7.85 -14.49
CA GLY A 82 -22.56 6.53 -14.13
C GLY A 82 -22.16 6.08 -12.73
N GLN A 83 -22.49 4.83 -12.40
CA GLN A 83 -22.15 4.19 -11.14
C GLN A 83 -21.25 2.98 -11.40
N SER A 84 -20.27 2.78 -10.53
CA SER A 84 -19.49 1.54 -10.53
C SER A 84 -20.41 0.37 -10.20
N ASN A 85 -20.29 -0.72 -10.95
CA ASN A 85 -21.00 -1.98 -10.72
C ASN A 85 -20.09 -3.14 -11.09
N ILE A 86 -19.82 -4.02 -10.13
CA ILE A 86 -19.05 -5.24 -10.30
C ILE A 86 -19.93 -6.44 -9.98
N GLU A 87 -19.93 -7.39 -10.91
CA GLU A 87 -20.56 -8.69 -10.82
C GLU A 87 -19.47 -9.76 -10.78
N ILE A 88 -19.62 -10.72 -9.88
CA ILE A 88 -18.64 -11.79 -9.66
C ILE A 88 -19.38 -13.11 -9.68
N SER A 89 -19.03 -13.95 -10.66
CA SER A 89 -19.48 -15.33 -10.78
C SER A 89 -18.25 -16.25 -10.82
N ASP A 90 -17.86 -16.72 -12.00
CA ASP A 90 -16.59 -17.40 -12.29
C ASP A 90 -15.45 -16.41 -12.60
N LYS A 91 -15.81 -15.21 -13.05
CA LYS A 91 -14.92 -14.09 -13.35
C LYS A 91 -15.48 -12.78 -12.78
N ILE A 92 -14.59 -11.80 -12.63
CA ILE A 92 -14.94 -10.43 -12.29
C ILE A 92 -15.37 -9.71 -13.59
N GLN A 93 -16.57 -9.17 -13.62
CA GLN A 93 -17.05 -8.37 -14.74
C GLN A 93 -17.71 -7.08 -14.24
N GLY A 94 -17.72 -6.06 -15.09
CA GLY A 94 -18.43 -4.82 -14.83
C GLY A 94 -17.58 -3.59 -15.08
N ARG A 95 -17.93 -2.48 -14.43
CA ARG A 95 -17.35 -1.16 -14.66
C ARG A 95 -16.94 -0.48 -13.35
N LEU A 96 -15.77 0.14 -13.37
CA LEU A 96 -15.31 1.08 -12.34
C LEU A 96 -15.17 2.48 -12.95
N VAL A 97 -15.76 3.47 -12.28
CA VAL A 97 -15.71 4.89 -12.68
C VAL A 97 -15.12 5.76 -11.58
N SER A 98 -14.65 6.96 -11.97
CA SER A 98 -14.14 7.99 -11.06
C SER A 98 -12.98 7.49 -10.20
N LEU A 99 -12.02 6.83 -10.84
CA LEU A 99 -10.77 6.34 -10.23
C LEU A 99 -9.68 7.43 -10.20
N ASP A 100 -10.06 8.70 -10.11
CA ASP A 100 -9.11 9.79 -10.07
C ASP A 100 -8.38 9.89 -8.72
N ARG A 101 -7.33 10.71 -8.67
CA ARG A 101 -6.52 10.90 -7.46
C ARG A 101 -7.17 11.83 -6.43
N GLN A 102 -8.30 12.47 -6.75
CA GLN A 102 -9.00 13.40 -5.85
C GLN A 102 -9.90 12.67 -4.85
N GLY A 103 -10.26 11.42 -5.15
CA GLY A 103 -10.86 10.50 -4.19
C GLY A 103 -11.76 9.47 -4.85
N ILE A 104 -11.76 8.24 -4.32
CA ILE A 104 -12.62 7.16 -4.81
C ILE A 104 -14.02 7.32 -4.18
N PRO A 105 -15.10 7.41 -4.98
CA PRO A 105 -16.46 7.44 -4.44
C PRO A 105 -16.79 6.22 -3.58
N GLU A 106 -17.66 6.37 -2.58
CA GLU A 106 -18.02 5.27 -1.67
C GLU A 106 -18.56 4.04 -2.41
N GLN A 107 -19.40 4.27 -3.43
CA GLN A 107 -19.91 3.18 -4.26
C GLN A 107 -18.78 2.45 -5.00
N THR A 108 -17.85 3.18 -5.62
CA THR A 108 -16.67 2.58 -6.27
C THR A 108 -15.81 1.81 -5.26
N SER A 109 -15.65 2.33 -4.04
CA SER A 109 -14.95 1.63 -2.97
C SER A 109 -15.62 0.31 -2.58
N LYS A 110 -16.96 0.26 -2.54
CA LYS A 110 -17.72 -0.98 -2.28
C LYS A 110 -17.53 -2.00 -3.39
N GLU A 111 -17.51 -1.57 -4.65
CA GLU A 111 -17.26 -2.47 -5.78
C GLU A 111 -15.81 -3.00 -5.80
N ILE A 112 -14.82 -2.16 -5.46
CA ILE A 112 -13.42 -2.59 -5.28
C ILE A 112 -13.29 -3.58 -4.12
N GLN A 113 -14.07 -3.41 -3.06
CA GLN A 113 -14.11 -4.36 -1.95
C GLN A 113 -14.53 -5.74 -2.47
N LYS A 114 -15.61 -5.86 -3.25
CA LYS A 114 -16.03 -7.16 -3.84
C LYS A 114 -14.89 -7.86 -4.60
N ILE A 115 -14.12 -7.10 -5.39
CA ILE A 115 -12.94 -7.62 -6.12
C ILE A 115 -11.90 -8.13 -5.13
N SER A 116 -11.62 -7.38 -4.08
CA SER A 116 -10.65 -7.75 -3.04
C SER A 116 -11.05 -9.05 -2.33
N GLU A 117 -12.34 -9.22 -2.02
CA GLU A 117 -12.88 -10.42 -1.38
C GLU A 117 -12.74 -11.65 -2.29
N PHE A 118 -13.05 -11.50 -3.57
CA PHE A 118 -12.83 -12.55 -4.58
C PHE A 118 -11.36 -12.97 -4.67
N LEU A 119 -10.44 -12.00 -4.67
CA LEU A 119 -8.99 -12.28 -4.72
C LEU A 119 -8.50 -12.95 -3.43
N LEU A 120 -8.99 -12.54 -2.26
CA LEU A 120 -8.65 -13.17 -0.99
C LEU A 120 -9.11 -14.63 -0.92
N GLY A 121 -10.18 -14.99 -1.63
CA GLY A 121 -10.63 -16.37 -1.78
C GLY A 121 -9.55 -17.35 -2.25
N TYR A 122 -8.59 -16.89 -3.08
CA TYR A 122 -7.46 -17.71 -3.53
C TYR A 122 -6.43 -18.01 -2.44
N THR A 123 -6.46 -17.30 -1.32
CA THR A 123 -5.47 -17.41 -0.24
C THR A 123 -5.96 -18.21 0.96
N GLY A 124 -7.25 -18.57 0.99
CA GLY A 124 -7.93 -19.07 2.17
C GLY A 124 -8.09 -18.04 3.30
N ALA A 125 -7.63 -16.80 3.11
CA ALA A 125 -7.86 -15.73 4.07
C ALA A 125 -9.33 -15.30 4.03
N ARG A 126 -9.91 -15.08 5.21
CA ARG A 126 -11.23 -14.48 5.33
C ARG A 126 -11.09 -12.99 5.54
N VAL A 127 -12.03 -12.23 4.97
CA VAL A 127 -12.24 -10.83 5.31
C VAL A 127 -12.53 -10.79 6.80
N LYS A 128 -11.63 -10.18 7.57
CA LYS A 128 -11.92 -9.88 8.98
C LYS A 128 -13.00 -8.81 8.99
N GLU A 129 -13.95 -8.89 9.92
CA GLU A 129 -14.91 -7.82 10.16
C GLU A 129 -14.17 -6.48 10.23
N GLN A 130 -14.75 -5.44 9.62
CA GLN A 130 -14.22 -4.09 9.69
C GLN A 130 -14.07 -3.72 11.16
N SER A 131 -12.81 -3.67 11.60
CA SER A 131 -12.46 -3.17 12.91
C SER A 131 -12.95 -1.73 13.02
N THR A 132 -13.71 -1.41 14.08
CA THR A 132 -14.07 -0.03 14.42
C THR A 132 -12.85 0.81 14.78
N VAL A 133 -11.73 0.16 15.13
CA VAL A 133 -10.44 0.80 15.36
C VAL A 133 -9.83 1.22 14.02
N LYS A 134 -9.70 2.53 13.79
CA LYS A 134 -9.12 3.10 12.57
C LYS A 134 -7.59 3.02 12.51
N PHE A 135 -6.93 3.09 13.65
CA PHE A 135 -5.47 3.11 13.77
C PHE A 135 -5.01 2.05 14.77
N LYS A 136 -4.12 1.16 14.33
CA LYS A 136 -3.33 0.33 15.26
C LYS A 136 -2.02 1.05 15.51
N ILE A 137 -1.76 1.40 16.76
CA ILE A 137 -0.54 2.09 17.19
C ILE A 137 0.20 1.16 18.13
N HIS A 138 1.41 0.78 17.75
CA HIS A 138 2.31 0.03 18.60
C HIS A 138 3.43 0.96 19.08
N VAL A 139 3.54 1.10 20.40
CA VAL A 139 4.58 1.91 21.04
C VAL A 139 5.54 0.96 21.73
N ASP A 140 6.80 1.00 21.32
CA ASP A 140 7.88 0.17 21.83
C ASP A 140 8.96 1.08 22.44
N GLU A 141 9.13 1.03 23.75
CA GLU A 141 10.07 1.87 24.48
C GLU A 141 11.38 1.12 24.72
N ARG A 142 12.48 1.71 24.25
CA ARG A 142 13.82 1.10 24.28
C ARG A 142 14.72 1.88 25.21
N GLU A 143 14.92 1.34 26.40
CA GLU A 143 15.74 1.96 27.45
C GLU A 143 17.20 2.11 27.02
N GLU A 144 17.75 1.05 26.41
CA GLU A 144 19.14 0.97 26.00
C GLU A 144 19.53 2.00 24.94
N LEU A 145 18.58 2.41 24.11
CA LEU A 145 18.74 3.43 23.07
C LEU A 145 18.17 4.80 23.45
N LYS A 146 17.55 4.93 24.64
CA LYS A 146 16.76 6.10 25.05
C LYS A 146 15.81 6.58 23.95
N LEU A 147 15.04 5.65 23.41
CA LEU A 147 14.23 5.83 22.21
C LEU A 147 12.82 5.28 22.44
N ILE A 148 11.83 5.89 21.80
CA ILE A 148 10.46 5.38 21.72
C ILE A 148 10.14 5.16 20.24
N PHE A 149 9.87 3.92 19.86
CA PHE A 149 9.49 3.54 18.51
C PHE A 149 7.96 3.49 18.41
N VAL A 150 7.41 4.21 17.45
CA VAL A 150 5.96 4.30 17.21
C VAL A 150 5.67 3.75 15.82
N ASP A 151 5.09 2.55 15.76
CA ASP A 151 4.62 1.95 14.51
C ASP A 151 3.12 2.14 14.35
N ILE A 152 2.73 2.75 13.23
CA ILE A 152 1.36 3.15 12.94
C ILE A 152 0.86 2.39 11.72
N THR A 153 -0.22 1.64 11.92
CA THR A 153 -0.95 0.97 10.85
C THR A 153 -2.35 1.56 10.73
N ILE A 154 -2.69 2.07 9.55
CA ILE A 154 -4.05 2.51 9.21
C ILE A 154 -4.86 1.27 8.86
N LEU A 155 -5.90 1.00 9.64
CA LEU A 155 -6.81 -0.14 9.45
C LEU A 155 -8.07 0.25 8.64
N ALA A 156 -8.46 1.53 8.68
CA ALA A 156 -9.60 2.05 7.94
C ALA A 156 -9.27 2.31 6.46
N ASN A 157 -10.31 2.41 5.62
CA ASN A 157 -10.25 2.90 4.23
C ASN A 157 -9.13 2.26 3.37
N GLY A 158 -8.86 0.96 3.53
CA GLY A 158 -7.82 0.27 2.77
C GLY A 158 -6.38 0.72 3.09
N GLY A 159 -6.13 1.25 4.29
CA GLY A 159 -4.83 1.75 4.71
C GLY A 159 -4.56 3.20 4.31
N ILE A 160 -5.57 3.93 3.85
CA ILE A 160 -5.48 5.33 3.46
C ILE A 160 -6.14 6.19 4.53
N ILE A 161 -5.47 7.27 4.93
CA ILE A 161 -6.03 8.28 5.85
C ILE A 161 -6.43 9.53 5.06
N LYS A 162 -7.59 10.11 5.39
CA LYS A 162 -8.04 11.40 4.82
C LYS A 162 -7.58 12.58 5.69
N PRO A 163 -7.35 13.78 5.14
CA PRO A 163 -6.94 14.95 5.94
C PRO A 163 -7.88 15.28 7.12
N ALA A 164 -9.19 15.07 6.96
CA ALA A 164 -10.17 15.29 8.03
C ALA A 164 -10.00 14.32 9.23
N GLU A 165 -9.28 13.22 9.06
CA GLU A 165 -8.99 12.23 10.09
C GLU A 165 -7.62 12.48 10.77
N LEU A 166 -6.91 13.55 10.37
CA LEU A 166 -5.57 13.84 10.89
C LEU A 166 -5.58 14.14 12.39
N GLU A 167 -6.55 14.93 12.86
CA GLU A 167 -6.66 15.26 14.28
C GLU A 167 -6.88 13.99 15.13
N GLU A 168 -7.72 13.08 14.66
CA GLU A 168 -7.98 11.78 15.30
C GLU A 168 -6.68 10.95 15.39
N LEU A 169 -5.92 10.85 14.30
CA LEU A 169 -4.62 10.16 14.29
C LEU A 169 -3.64 10.80 15.28
N VAL A 170 -3.48 12.12 15.21
CA VAL A 170 -2.55 12.86 16.08
C VAL A 170 -2.92 12.65 17.53
N ASN A 171 -4.21 12.64 17.89
CA ASN A 171 -4.67 12.39 19.26
C ASN A 171 -4.48 10.93 19.69
N ALA A 172 -4.68 9.97 18.78
CA ALA A 172 -4.52 8.55 19.07
C ALA A 172 -3.06 8.19 19.41
N VAL A 173 -2.08 8.83 18.77
CA VAL A 173 -0.65 8.61 19.08
C VAL A 173 -0.25 9.46 20.28
N ASN A 174 -0.41 8.93 21.50
CA ASN A 174 -0.15 9.67 22.73
C ASN A 174 1.04 9.10 23.52
N ILE A 175 2.11 9.87 23.62
CA ILE A 175 3.27 9.57 24.47
C ILE A 175 3.37 10.68 25.52
N PRO A 176 3.50 10.36 26.81
CA PRO A 176 3.54 11.37 27.86
C PRO A 176 4.82 12.21 27.77
N ILE A 177 4.67 13.52 27.97
CA ILE A 177 5.77 14.51 27.93
C ILE A 177 6.86 14.23 28.98
N THR A 178 6.55 13.46 30.01
CA THR A 178 7.53 13.01 31.01
C THR A 178 8.66 12.16 30.42
N LYS A 179 8.54 11.71 29.17
CA LYS A 179 9.54 10.96 28.41
C LYS A 179 10.26 11.80 27.34
N ALA A 180 10.15 13.13 27.42
CA ALA A 180 10.75 14.04 26.44
C ALA A 180 12.29 14.00 26.42
N ASP A 181 12.93 13.38 27.41
CA ASP A 181 14.37 13.13 27.44
C ASP A 181 14.81 12.02 26.46
N ARG A 182 13.87 11.40 25.73
CA ARG A 182 14.10 10.34 24.75
C ARG A 182 13.91 10.83 23.32
N GLY A 183 14.48 10.09 22.38
CA GLY A 183 14.14 10.23 20.96
C GLY A 183 12.82 9.56 20.62
N VAL A 184 12.10 10.04 19.61
CA VAL A 184 10.91 9.37 19.05
C VAL A 184 11.13 9.01 17.60
N VAL A 185 10.87 7.75 17.25
CA VAL A 185 10.95 7.23 15.89
C VAL A 185 9.54 6.91 15.40
N ILE A 186 9.16 7.46 14.26
CA ILE A 186 7.85 7.26 13.65
C ILE A 186 8.00 6.30 12.46
N SER A 187 7.21 5.24 12.46
CA SER A 187 7.13 4.24 11.40
C SER A 187 5.68 4.05 10.97
N GLY A 188 5.49 3.74 9.69
CA GLY A 188 4.18 3.47 9.11
C GLY A 188 4.07 3.90 7.66
N ARG A 189 3.05 3.41 6.96
CA ARG A 189 2.71 3.86 5.60
C ARG A 189 1.80 5.08 5.71
N LEU A 190 2.36 6.22 6.09
CA LEU A 190 1.62 7.47 6.27
C LEU A 190 1.91 8.44 5.13
N PRO A 191 0.93 9.27 4.74
CA PRO A 191 1.19 10.38 3.83
C PRO A 191 2.08 11.44 4.50
N VAL A 192 2.81 12.22 3.69
CA VAL A 192 3.80 13.21 4.16
C VAL A 192 3.23 14.17 5.20
N TRP A 193 2.01 14.67 4.99
CA TRP A 193 1.36 15.60 5.93
C TRP A 193 1.06 14.97 7.30
N ALA A 194 0.78 13.66 7.36
CA ALA A 194 0.56 12.96 8.63
C ALA A 194 1.88 12.77 9.38
N PHE A 195 2.96 12.41 8.67
CA PHE A 195 4.30 12.40 9.25
C PHE A 195 4.67 13.77 9.82
N SER A 196 4.50 14.85 9.05
CA SER A 196 4.83 16.22 9.50
C SER A 196 4.05 16.63 10.76
N ALA A 197 2.76 16.30 10.84
CA ALA A 197 1.94 16.61 12.00
C ALA A 197 2.38 15.84 13.26
N LEU A 198 2.72 14.55 13.11
CA LEU A 198 3.22 13.75 14.23
C LEU A 198 4.62 14.21 14.68
N VAL A 199 5.50 14.56 13.74
CA VAL A 199 6.80 15.17 14.04
C VAL A 199 6.60 16.47 14.82
N HIS A 200 5.67 17.33 14.39
CA HIS A 200 5.36 18.56 15.14
C HIS A 200 4.80 18.29 16.53
N LYS A 201 3.92 17.29 16.70
CA LYS A 201 3.40 16.88 18.02
C LYS A 201 4.51 16.49 18.96
N PHE A 202 5.50 15.74 18.48
CA PHE A 202 6.62 15.27 19.29
C PHE A 202 7.81 16.22 19.32
N HIS A 203 7.71 17.45 18.79
CA HIS A 203 8.81 18.41 18.82
C HIS A 203 9.48 18.61 20.19
N PRO A 204 8.79 18.52 21.35
CA PRO A 204 9.45 18.71 22.64
C PRO A 204 10.43 17.58 23.01
N PHE A 205 10.40 16.46 22.31
CA PHE A 205 11.26 15.30 22.59
C PHE A 205 12.69 15.55 22.11
N LYS A 206 13.64 14.85 22.72
CA LYS A 206 15.08 15.08 22.57
C LYS A 206 15.55 15.08 21.11
N TRP A 207 15.00 14.18 20.30
CA TRP A 207 15.14 14.18 18.85
C TRP A 207 14.01 13.36 18.21
N LEU A 208 13.78 13.57 16.91
CA LEU A 208 12.76 12.89 16.14
C LEU A 208 13.34 12.27 14.89
N GLY A 209 12.91 11.05 14.57
CA GLY A 209 13.31 10.37 13.34
C GLY A 209 12.17 9.66 12.63
N THR A 210 12.32 9.48 11.33
CA THR A 210 11.42 8.65 10.51
C THR A 210 12.14 7.37 10.15
N TRP A 211 11.49 6.22 10.38
CA TRP A 211 12.09 4.93 10.06
C TRP A 211 12.06 4.67 8.55
N ASP A 212 13.20 4.27 7.98
CA ASP A 212 13.30 3.87 6.58
C ASP A 212 13.79 2.41 6.45
N PRO A 213 12.97 1.48 5.92
CA PRO A 213 13.36 0.08 5.76
C PRO A 213 14.60 -0.12 4.88
N ARG A 214 14.88 0.81 3.96
CA ARG A 214 16.04 0.73 3.05
C ARG A 214 17.35 1.04 3.77
N LEU A 215 17.26 1.85 4.82
CA LEU A 215 18.40 2.28 5.63
C LEU A 215 18.54 1.47 6.92
N GLN A 216 17.54 0.64 7.26
CA GLN A 216 17.51 -0.16 8.49
C GLN A 216 17.68 0.68 9.76
N GLY A 217 17.11 1.89 9.76
CA GLY A 217 17.25 2.84 10.85
C GLY A 217 16.36 4.06 10.70
N ALA A 218 16.39 4.91 11.73
CA ALA A 218 15.64 6.15 11.77
C ALA A 218 16.48 7.32 11.27
N VAL A 219 16.00 8.01 10.22
CA VAL A 219 16.59 9.26 9.74
C VAL A 219 16.13 10.38 10.66
N VAL A 220 17.06 11.06 11.33
CA VAL A 220 16.77 12.16 12.24
C VAL A 220 16.29 13.38 11.44
N VAL A 221 15.12 13.89 11.76
CA VAL A 221 14.47 15.02 11.07
C VAL A 221 14.36 16.29 11.93
N ALA A 222 14.45 16.14 13.26
CA ALA A 222 14.53 17.25 14.21
C ALA A 222 15.33 16.81 15.43
N SER A 223 16.07 17.72 16.07
CA SER A 223 16.86 17.40 17.25
C SER A 223 17.03 18.62 18.17
N HIS A 224 16.86 18.39 19.46
CA HIS A 224 17.30 19.27 20.55
C HIS A 224 18.57 18.72 21.23
N ASP A 225 19.07 17.57 20.78
CA ASP A 225 20.28 16.93 21.28
C ASP A 225 21.49 17.36 20.44
N PRO A 226 22.51 18.02 21.03
CA PRO A 226 23.72 18.40 20.29
C PRO A 226 24.52 17.19 19.80
N THR A 227 24.26 15.99 20.35
CA THR A 227 24.96 14.75 19.99
C THR A 227 24.28 13.96 18.88
N VAL A 228 23.02 14.28 18.54
CA VAL A 228 22.25 13.61 17.47
C VAL A 228 21.90 14.64 16.39
N LYS A 229 22.42 14.46 15.18
CA LYS A 229 22.32 15.49 14.13
C LYS A 229 21.18 15.20 13.16
N ILE A 230 20.55 16.26 12.65
CA ILE A 230 19.60 16.13 11.53
C ILE A 230 20.31 15.47 10.33
N GLY A 231 19.65 14.47 9.74
CA GLY A 231 20.19 13.64 8.65
C GLY A 231 21.00 12.42 9.10
N GLU A 232 21.32 12.30 10.40
CA GLU A 232 21.90 11.10 10.97
C GLU A 232 20.94 9.91 10.86
N VAL A 233 21.46 8.71 10.64
CA VAL A 233 20.69 7.46 10.67
C VAL A 233 20.99 6.73 11.97
N VAL A 234 20.03 6.72 12.89
CA VAL A 234 20.11 5.97 14.14
C VAL A 234 19.68 4.52 13.88
N PRO A 235 20.57 3.51 14.03
CA PRO A 235 20.21 2.12 13.78
C PRO A 235 19.14 1.64 14.76
N CYS A 236 18.02 1.16 14.22
CA CYS A 236 16.95 0.56 15.00
C CYS A 236 16.12 -0.40 14.15
N ALA A 237 15.84 -1.58 14.68
CA ALA A 237 14.92 -2.53 14.04
C ALA A 237 13.46 -2.14 14.32
N PRO A 238 12.51 -2.40 13.42
CA PRO A 238 11.09 -2.29 13.75
C PRO A 238 10.71 -3.35 14.81
N PRO A 239 9.64 -3.14 15.59
CA PRO A 239 9.14 -4.11 16.55
C PRO A 239 8.89 -5.48 15.90
N THR A 240 9.20 -6.56 16.62
CA THR A 240 9.08 -7.95 16.14
C THR A 240 7.65 -8.45 16.00
N GLU A 241 6.65 -7.74 16.55
CA GLU A 241 5.24 -8.09 16.46
C GLU A 241 4.48 -7.10 15.57
N LYS A 242 3.95 -7.58 14.44
CA LYS A 242 3.00 -6.85 13.57
C LYS A 242 1.58 -7.34 13.75
#